data_AF-A0A6A8AS93-F1
#
_entry.id   AF-A0A6A8AS93-F1
#
_cell.length_a   1.000
_cell.length_b   1.000
_cell.length_c   1.000
_cell.angle_alpha   90.00
_cell.angle_beta   90.00
_cell.angle_gamma   90.00
#
_symmetry.space_group_name_H-M   'P 1'
#
loop_
_entity.id
_entity.type
_entity.pdbx_description
1 polymer ?
#
loop_
_entity_poly.entity_id
_entity_poly.type
_entity_poly.pdbx_seq_one_letter_code
_entity_poly.pdbx_strand_id
1 'polypeptide(L)'
;MGGLSRWIRRDAVEEGGAVNVDATTVEVIKGALIYAAEEMGIALRKSAYSPNIKERMDHSCALFDRERRLIAQAEHIPVHLGSMALAVREGLSRYPGELEEGDMLLLNDPYISGTHLPDLTLIAPVFHEGTVIGYAANKAHHTDVGGKAPGSIAGDSTELYQEGLIIPPVKFIRGGEIDGDLARLIQSNVRTPETQMGDLRAQIAANNTGSRRLLELVDEYGVELLEASMAAIMDYSERRMRAEIGALADGVYEAVDWMEDTGSGSEPAAI
;
A
#
# COMPACT_ATOMS: atom_id res chain seq x y z
N MET A 1 -12.86 -14.30 -36.97
CA MET A 1 -11.54 -14.79 -36.53
C MET A 1 -11.67 -15.09 -35.05
N GLY A 2 -11.85 -16.36 -34.73
CA GLY A 2 -12.03 -16.83 -33.36
C GLY A 2 -10.94 -17.83 -33.01
N GLY A 3 -10.76 -18.02 -31.70
CA GLY A 3 -9.99 -19.11 -31.14
C GLY A 3 -8.73 -18.66 -30.43
N LEU A 4 -8.83 -18.50 -29.11
CA LEU A 4 -7.74 -18.71 -28.14
C LEU A 4 -8.24 -18.90 -26.69
N SER A 5 -9.52 -18.65 -26.37
CA SER A 5 -10.05 -18.64 -24.98
C SER A 5 -10.51 -19.99 -24.40
N ARG A 6 -9.93 -21.14 -24.78
CA ARG A 6 -10.51 -22.47 -24.44
C ARG A 6 -9.61 -23.48 -23.72
N TRP A 7 -8.51 -23.06 -23.11
CA TRP A 7 -7.52 -24.01 -22.55
C TRP A 7 -7.41 -24.09 -21.02
N ILE A 8 -8.13 -23.27 -20.25
CA ILE A 8 -8.19 -23.40 -18.79
C ILE A 8 -9.57 -23.98 -18.43
N ARG A 9 -9.61 -25.24 -18.00
CA ARG A 9 -10.84 -25.86 -17.47
C ARG A 9 -11.25 -25.12 -16.20
N ARG A 10 -12.45 -24.55 -16.20
CA ARG A 10 -13.12 -23.93 -15.06
C ARG A 10 -13.89 -24.99 -14.28
N ASP A 11 -13.21 -25.76 -13.44
CA ASP A 11 -13.89 -26.70 -12.54
C ASP A 11 -13.49 -26.35 -11.10
N ALA A 12 -14.16 -25.34 -10.52
CA ALA A 12 -14.23 -25.21 -9.07
C ALA A 12 -15.04 -26.39 -8.54
N VAL A 13 -14.41 -27.26 -7.74
CA VAL A 13 -15.10 -28.36 -7.07
C VAL A 13 -15.50 -27.87 -5.68
N GLU A 14 -16.80 -27.75 -5.43
CA GLU A 14 -17.33 -27.51 -4.08
C GLU A 14 -17.30 -28.83 -3.29
N GLU A 15 -16.35 -28.94 -2.36
CA GLU A 15 -16.41 -29.92 -1.27
C GLU A 15 -16.41 -29.17 0.07
N GLY A 16 -17.50 -29.28 0.84
CA GLY A 16 -17.56 -28.79 2.22
C GLY A 16 -17.61 -27.26 2.40
N GLY A 17 -17.96 -26.49 1.37
CA GLY A 17 -18.08 -25.03 1.43
C GLY A 17 -16.78 -24.27 1.17
N ALA A 18 -15.69 -24.96 0.83
CA ALA A 18 -14.45 -24.36 0.36
C ALA A 18 -14.32 -24.54 -1.16
N VAL A 19 -14.07 -23.45 -1.89
CA VAL A 19 -13.78 -23.49 -3.33
C VAL A 19 -12.39 -24.08 -3.54
N ASN A 20 -12.30 -25.27 -4.14
CA ASN A 20 -11.03 -25.91 -4.46
C ASN A 20 -10.44 -25.31 -5.75
N VAL A 21 -9.37 -24.52 -5.62
CA VAL A 21 -8.67 -23.86 -6.74
C VAL A 21 -7.47 -24.71 -7.16
N ASP A 22 -7.33 -25.00 -8.45
CA ASP A 22 -6.17 -25.71 -8.94
C ASP A 22 -4.91 -24.83 -8.93
N ALA A 23 -3.74 -25.45 -8.76
CA ALA A 23 -2.47 -24.75 -8.64
C ALA A 23 -2.11 -23.87 -9.86
N THR A 24 -2.59 -24.22 -11.05
CA THR A 24 -2.34 -23.43 -12.27
C THR A 24 -3.09 -22.11 -12.18
N THR A 25 -4.37 -22.16 -11.81
CA THR A 25 -5.20 -20.98 -11.63
C THR A 25 -4.65 -20.06 -10.53
N VAL A 26 -4.20 -20.63 -9.40
CA VAL A 26 -3.55 -19.85 -8.32
C VAL A 26 -2.32 -19.11 -8.83
N GLU A 27 -1.41 -19.76 -9.57
CA GLU A 27 -0.21 -19.10 -10.08
C GLU A 27 -0.50 -18.05 -11.16
N VAL A 28 -1.53 -18.26 -11.99
CA VAL A 28 -1.98 -17.25 -12.97
C VAL A 28 -2.52 -16.01 -12.26
N ILE A 29 -3.42 -16.18 -11.29
CA ILE A 29 -4.00 -15.07 -10.52
C ILE A 29 -2.92 -14.35 -9.72
N LYS A 30 -2.01 -15.08 -9.07
CA LYS A 30 -0.85 -14.52 -8.36
C LYS A 30 0.01 -13.66 -9.28
N GLY A 31 0.36 -14.17 -10.46
CA GLY A 31 1.13 -13.41 -11.45
C GLY A 31 0.42 -12.13 -11.89
N ALA A 32 -0.90 -12.20 -12.11
CA ALA A 32 -1.71 -11.04 -12.48
C ALA A 32 -1.80 -10.00 -11.35
N LEU A 33 -1.92 -10.42 -10.09
CA LEU A 33 -1.94 -9.52 -8.93
C LEU A 33 -0.58 -8.83 -8.72
N ILE A 34 0.53 -9.55 -8.88
CA ILE A 34 1.88 -8.96 -8.83
C ILE A 34 2.04 -7.93 -9.94
N TYR A 35 1.68 -8.29 -11.17
CA TYR A 35 1.75 -7.38 -12.31
C TYR A 35 0.85 -6.15 -12.12
N ALA A 36 -0.35 -6.32 -11.54
CA ALA A 36 -1.22 -5.21 -11.22
C ALA A 36 -0.57 -4.23 -10.24
N ALA A 37 0.09 -4.73 -9.18
CA ALA A 37 0.83 -3.90 -8.25
C ALA A 37 2.01 -3.17 -8.94
N GLU A 38 2.74 -3.84 -9.83
CA GLU A 38 3.80 -3.22 -10.64
C GLU A 38 3.26 -2.11 -11.55
N GLU A 39 2.12 -2.34 -12.20
CA GLU A 39 1.48 -1.35 -13.06
C GLU A 39 1.02 -0.11 -12.27
N MET A 40 0.50 -0.31 -11.06
CA MET A 40 0.23 0.80 -10.13
C MET A 40 1.51 1.61 -9.87
N GLY A 41 2.64 0.94 -9.60
CA GLY A 41 3.94 1.58 -9.38
C GLY A 41 4.44 2.36 -10.61
N ILE A 42 4.25 1.81 -11.81
CA ILE A 42 4.57 2.50 -13.07
C ILE A 42 3.69 3.74 -13.26
N ALA A 43 2.38 3.62 -13.02
CA ALA A 43 1.43 4.72 -13.12
C ALA A 43 1.81 5.85 -12.15
N LEU A 44 2.09 5.52 -10.89
CA LEU A 44 2.54 6.45 -9.86
C LEU A 44 3.80 7.20 -10.31
N ARG A 45 4.87 6.47 -10.63
CA ARG A 45 6.15 7.05 -11.06
C ARG A 45 6.01 7.97 -12.28
N LYS A 46 5.25 7.54 -13.30
CA LYS A 46 5.14 8.27 -14.57
C LYS A 46 4.30 9.54 -14.46
N SER A 47 3.33 9.57 -13.55
CA SER A 47 2.44 10.71 -13.34
C SER A 47 2.88 11.64 -12.20
N ALA A 48 3.83 11.22 -11.37
CA ALA A 48 4.38 12.03 -10.29
C ALA A 48 5.11 13.29 -10.77
N TYR A 49 5.10 14.29 -9.90
CA TYR A 49 5.67 15.62 -10.11
C TYR A 49 7.01 15.75 -9.39
N SER A 50 7.15 15.19 -8.18
CA SER A 50 8.39 15.29 -7.42
C SER A 50 9.49 14.34 -7.94
N PRO A 51 10.77 14.74 -7.81
CA PRO A 51 11.88 13.85 -8.11
C PRO A 51 11.98 12.67 -7.14
N ASN A 52 11.45 12.78 -5.91
CA ASN A 52 11.45 11.67 -4.95
C ASN A 52 10.68 10.46 -5.48
N ILE A 53 9.46 10.68 -5.99
CA ILE A 53 8.65 9.60 -6.54
C ILE A 53 9.11 9.26 -7.97
N LYS A 54 9.34 10.28 -8.80
CA LYS A 54 9.59 10.08 -10.24
C LYS A 54 10.96 9.48 -10.55
N GLU A 55 12.01 9.96 -9.87
CA GLU A 55 13.40 9.63 -10.18
C GLU A 55 14.03 8.73 -9.11
N ARG A 56 13.82 9.01 -7.82
CA ARG A 56 14.33 8.16 -6.73
C ARG A 56 13.48 6.90 -6.53
N MET A 57 12.26 6.87 -7.07
CA MET A 57 11.30 5.76 -6.95
C MET A 57 10.97 5.42 -5.50
N ASP A 58 10.86 6.47 -4.67
CA ASP A 58 10.56 6.37 -3.25
C ASP A 58 9.05 6.26 -3.03
N HIS A 59 8.50 5.13 -3.50
CA HIS A 59 7.09 4.78 -3.40
C HIS A 59 6.91 3.28 -3.44
N SER A 60 5.77 2.78 -2.96
CA SER A 60 5.38 1.38 -3.14
C SER A 60 3.87 1.28 -3.31
N CYS A 61 3.44 0.30 -4.10
CA CYS A 61 2.04 0.03 -4.40
C CYS A 61 1.73 -1.41 -4.03
N ALA A 62 0.52 -1.64 -3.52
CA ALA A 62 0.10 -2.96 -3.10
C ALA A 62 -1.41 -3.18 -3.24
N LEU A 63 -1.75 -4.45 -3.36
CA LEU A 63 -3.10 -4.97 -3.33
C LEU A 63 -3.31 -5.80 -2.07
N PHE A 64 -4.49 -5.62 -1.49
CA PHE A 64 -4.93 -6.29 -0.27
C PHE A 64 -6.26 -6.99 -0.53
N ASP A 65 -6.50 -8.09 0.17
CA ASP A 65 -7.80 -8.75 0.15
C ASP A 65 -8.82 -8.03 1.05
N ARG A 66 -10.06 -8.52 1.09
CA ARG A 66 -11.11 -7.93 1.94
C ARG A 66 -10.78 -7.94 3.44
N GLU A 67 -9.91 -8.84 3.88
CA GLU A 67 -9.46 -8.94 5.27
C GLU A 67 -8.28 -8.00 5.56
N ARG A 68 -7.91 -7.16 4.58
CA ARG A 68 -6.83 -6.17 4.67
C ARG A 68 -5.45 -6.82 4.77
N ARG A 69 -5.30 -8.06 4.30
CA ARG A 69 -4.01 -8.77 4.24
C ARG A 69 -3.29 -8.41 2.95
N LEU A 70 -1.99 -8.18 3.03
CA LEU A 70 -1.14 -7.84 1.88
C LEU A 70 -1.02 -9.06 0.96
N ILE A 71 -1.53 -8.97 -0.27
CA ILE A 71 -1.53 -10.07 -1.24
C ILE A 71 -0.41 -9.91 -2.27
N ALA A 72 -0.23 -8.70 -2.80
CA ALA A 72 0.78 -8.40 -3.80
C ALA A 72 1.34 -6.99 -3.60
N GLN A 73 2.62 -6.81 -3.87
CA GLN A 73 3.30 -5.53 -3.75
C GLN A 73 4.31 -5.34 -4.87
N ALA A 74 4.42 -4.13 -5.40
CA ALA A 74 5.57 -3.71 -6.21
C ALA A 74 6.75 -3.44 -5.29
N GLU A 75 7.77 -4.30 -5.37
CA GLU A 75 8.98 -4.20 -4.54
C GLU A 75 9.86 -3.03 -5.01
N HIS A 76 9.75 -1.90 -4.33
CA HIS A 76 10.58 -0.72 -4.58
C HIS A 76 11.36 -0.32 -3.32
N ILE A 77 10.70 -0.30 -2.16
CA ILE A 77 11.29 0.13 -0.88
C ILE A 77 10.97 -0.89 0.22
N PRO A 78 11.95 -1.64 0.75
CA PRO A 78 11.71 -2.72 1.71
C PRO A 78 10.97 -2.30 2.99
N VAL A 79 11.23 -1.08 3.51
CA VAL A 79 10.55 -0.59 4.72
C VAL A 79 9.04 -0.40 4.51
N HIS A 80 8.59 -0.21 3.27
CA HIS A 80 7.16 -0.14 2.95
C HIS A 80 6.47 -1.51 3.09
N LEU A 81 7.18 -2.64 2.97
CA LEU A 81 6.60 -3.98 3.06
C LEU A 81 5.90 -4.22 4.42
N GLY A 82 6.59 -3.92 5.52
CA GLY A 82 6.03 -4.08 6.86
C GLY A 82 5.08 -2.94 7.23
N SER A 83 5.47 -1.69 6.94
CA SER A 83 4.71 -0.51 7.38
C SER A 83 3.40 -0.33 6.63
N MET A 84 3.32 -0.63 5.33
CA MET A 84 2.10 -0.45 4.55
C MET A 84 0.99 -1.43 4.95
N ALA A 85 1.34 -2.67 5.29
CA ALA A 85 0.37 -3.64 5.81
C ALA A 85 -0.26 -3.17 7.13
N LEU A 86 0.55 -2.58 8.03
CA LEU A 86 0.05 -1.95 9.25
C LEU A 86 -0.77 -0.69 8.92
N ALA A 87 -0.30 0.17 8.02
CA ALA A 87 -0.98 1.40 7.64
C ALA A 87 -2.39 1.15 7.10
N VAL A 88 -2.57 0.14 6.24
CA VAL A 88 -3.89 -0.23 5.71
C VAL A 88 -4.79 -0.75 6.82
N ARG A 89 -4.30 -1.69 7.64
CA ARG A 89 -5.10 -2.28 8.72
C ARG A 89 -5.50 -1.24 9.77
N GLU A 90 -4.53 -0.49 10.30
CA GLU A 90 -4.74 0.49 11.36
C GLU A 90 -5.47 1.73 10.84
N GLY A 91 -5.14 2.21 9.64
CA GLY A 91 -5.79 3.35 9.01
C GLY A 91 -7.29 3.12 8.82
N LEU A 92 -7.66 1.97 8.23
CA LEU A 92 -9.07 1.58 8.07
C LEU A 92 -9.77 1.33 9.41
N SER A 93 -9.07 0.80 10.42
CA SER A 93 -9.67 0.51 11.73
C SER A 93 -9.87 1.76 12.59
N ARG A 94 -9.04 2.79 12.43
CA ARG A 94 -9.11 4.05 13.18
C ARG A 94 -9.94 5.13 12.50
N TYR A 95 -10.29 4.95 11.22
CA TYR A 95 -11.23 5.86 10.55
C TYR A 95 -12.63 5.66 11.14
N PRO A 96 -13.28 6.71 11.70
CA PRO A 96 -14.55 6.57 12.40
C PRO A 96 -15.77 6.49 11.47
N GLY A 97 -15.58 6.72 10.17
CA GLY A 97 -16.65 6.70 9.18
C GLY A 97 -16.63 5.44 8.32
N GLU A 98 -17.55 5.38 7.38
CA GLU A 98 -17.59 4.35 6.34
C GLU A 98 -16.98 4.88 5.05
N LEU A 99 -16.33 4.01 4.28
CA LEU A 99 -15.87 4.30 2.93
C LEU A 99 -16.85 3.70 1.94
N GLU A 100 -17.22 4.47 0.92
CA GLU A 100 -18.09 4.05 -0.18
C GLU A 100 -17.26 3.85 -1.46
N GLU A 101 -17.90 3.36 -2.50
CA GLU A 101 -17.26 3.22 -3.80
C GLU A 101 -16.75 4.58 -4.33
N GLY A 102 -15.50 4.60 -4.77
CA GLY A 102 -14.84 5.83 -5.22
C GLY A 102 -14.23 6.68 -4.10
N ASP A 103 -14.40 6.32 -2.83
CA ASP A 103 -13.71 6.99 -1.73
C ASP A 103 -12.25 6.53 -1.61
N MET A 104 -11.40 7.38 -1.02
CA MET A 104 -10.03 6.99 -0.61
C MET A 104 -9.63 7.66 0.70
N LEU A 105 -8.95 6.89 1.54
CA LEU A 105 -8.44 7.30 2.84
C LEU A 105 -6.98 7.74 2.72
N LEU A 106 -6.64 8.93 3.24
CA LEU A 106 -5.29 9.46 3.31
C LEU A 106 -4.81 9.47 4.77
N LEU A 107 -3.54 9.14 5.00
CA LEU A 107 -2.87 9.26 6.29
C LEU A 107 -1.34 9.32 6.13
N ASN A 108 -0.66 9.92 7.11
CA ASN A 108 0.80 9.85 7.25
C ASN A 108 1.29 9.82 8.71
N ASP A 109 0.37 9.77 9.69
CA ASP A 109 0.72 9.70 11.10
C ASP A 109 1.60 8.47 11.37
N PRO A 110 2.89 8.62 11.74
CA PRO A 110 3.82 7.50 11.86
C PRO A 110 3.44 6.53 12.98
N TYR A 111 2.64 6.95 13.96
CA TYR A 111 2.09 6.06 14.99
C TYR A 111 0.96 5.15 14.48
N ILE A 112 0.49 5.36 13.25
CA ILE A 112 -0.54 4.59 12.56
C ILE A 112 0.03 3.94 11.31
N SER A 113 0.62 4.74 10.42
CA SER A 113 1.08 4.31 9.09
C SER A 113 2.53 3.81 9.05
N GLY A 114 3.24 3.86 10.18
CA GLY A 114 4.68 3.61 10.25
C GLY A 114 5.52 4.66 9.51
N THR A 115 6.83 4.41 9.50
CA THR A 115 7.90 5.22 8.87
C THR A 115 8.01 6.65 9.40
N HIS A 116 7.63 7.65 8.61
CA HIS A 116 7.78 9.08 8.91
C HIS A 116 6.75 9.92 8.15
N LEU A 117 6.53 11.18 8.56
CA LEU A 117 5.49 12.05 7.98
C LEU A 117 5.55 12.25 6.45
N PRO A 118 6.73 12.31 5.81
CA PRO A 118 6.83 12.39 4.35
C PRO A 118 6.14 11.26 3.58
N ASP A 119 5.92 10.10 4.20
CA ASP A 119 5.32 8.94 3.57
C ASP A 119 3.80 8.97 3.67
N LEU A 120 3.16 9.60 2.68
CA LEU A 120 1.71 9.64 2.62
C LEU A 120 1.18 8.32 2.04
N THR A 121 0.29 7.68 2.80
CA THR A 121 -0.41 6.46 2.41
C THR A 121 -1.81 6.80 1.92
N LEU A 122 -2.18 6.30 0.74
CA LEU A 122 -3.52 6.46 0.17
C LEU A 122 -4.14 5.08 -0.05
N ILE A 123 -5.33 4.85 0.49
CA ILE A 123 -6.01 3.56 0.52
C ILE A 123 -7.36 3.68 -0.17
N ALA A 124 -7.61 2.85 -1.19
CA ALA A 124 -8.87 2.79 -1.92
C ALA A 124 -9.54 1.42 -1.70
N PRO A 125 -10.73 1.34 -1.09
CA PRO A 125 -11.55 0.13 -1.16
C PRO A 125 -11.99 -0.14 -2.60
N VAL A 126 -11.99 -1.41 -2.98
CA VAL A 126 -12.47 -1.89 -4.27
C VAL A 126 -13.80 -2.59 -4.06
N PHE A 127 -14.84 -2.07 -4.70
CA PHE A 127 -16.20 -2.57 -4.58
C PHE A 127 -16.59 -3.40 -5.79
N HIS A 128 -17.30 -4.51 -5.55
CA HIS A 128 -18.02 -5.26 -6.56
C HIS A 128 -19.42 -5.57 -6.01
N GLU A 129 -20.46 -5.21 -6.77
CA GLU A 129 -21.87 -5.40 -6.39
C GLU A 129 -22.21 -4.88 -4.97
N GLY A 130 -21.65 -3.72 -4.59
CA GLY A 130 -21.91 -3.09 -3.30
C GLY A 130 -21.13 -3.70 -2.12
N THR A 131 -20.22 -4.64 -2.37
CA THR A 131 -19.38 -5.26 -1.33
C THR A 131 -17.90 -5.01 -1.59
N VAL A 132 -17.12 -4.88 -0.53
CA VAL A 132 -15.65 -4.73 -0.64
C VAL A 132 -15.02 -6.09 -0.93
N ILE A 133 -14.31 -6.18 -2.04
CA ILE A 133 -13.55 -7.39 -2.46
C ILE A 133 -12.06 -7.29 -2.14
N GLY A 134 -11.56 -6.08 -1.87
CA GLY A 134 -10.16 -5.84 -1.57
C GLY A 134 -9.83 -4.36 -1.50
N TYR A 135 -8.55 -4.04 -1.43
CA TYR A 135 -8.06 -2.66 -1.39
C TYR A 135 -6.85 -2.49 -2.30
N ALA A 136 -6.79 -1.34 -2.98
CA ALA A 136 -5.58 -0.85 -3.62
C ALA A 136 -4.98 0.24 -2.73
N ALA A 137 -3.70 0.13 -2.40
CA ALA A 137 -3.02 1.16 -1.63
C ALA A 137 -1.66 1.48 -2.20
N ASN A 138 -1.21 2.70 -1.93
CA ASN A 138 0.17 3.07 -2.15
C ASN A 138 0.67 3.97 -1.01
N LYS A 139 1.99 3.98 -0.86
CA LYS A 139 2.73 4.88 0.03
C LYS A 139 3.79 5.56 -0.82
N ALA A 140 3.87 6.88 -0.77
CA ALA A 140 4.87 7.62 -1.53
C ALA A 140 5.49 8.72 -0.67
N HIS A 141 6.78 8.93 -0.87
CA HIS A 141 7.53 9.89 -0.11
C HIS A 141 7.46 11.28 -0.78
N HIS A 142 6.67 12.15 -0.17
CA HIS A 142 6.51 13.54 -0.62
C HIS A 142 7.71 14.41 -0.23
N THR A 143 8.00 15.43 -1.03
CA THR A 143 9.19 16.29 -0.86
C THR A 143 9.12 17.18 0.38
N ASP A 144 7.93 17.65 0.74
CA ASP A 144 7.69 18.59 1.83
C ASP A 144 6.34 18.30 2.48
N VAL A 145 6.34 18.24 3.81
CA VAL A 145 5.13 18.06 4.64
C VAL A 145 4.97 19.19 5.66
N GLY A 146 5.63 20.33 5.45
CA GLY A 146 5.46 21.49 6.33
C GLY A 146 6.28 21.51 7.62
N GLY A 147 7.31 20.66 7.73
CA GLY A 147 8.21 20.66 8.88
C GLY A 147 9.02 21.96 9.04
N LYS A 148 9.73 22.11 10.16
CA LYS A 148 10.48 23.31 10.53
C LYS A 148 11.53 23.71 9.50
N ALA A 149 12.17 22.74 8.86
CA ALA A 149 13.19 22.95 7.84
C ALA A 149 12.59 22.69 6.44
N PRO A 150 13.06 23.40 5.39
CA PRO A 150 12.78 23.02 4.02
C PRO A 150 13.39 21.65 3.73
N GLY A 151 12.61 20.80 3.07
CA GLY A 151 13.00 19.42 2.81
C GLY A 151 12.28 18.46 3.73
N SER A 152 12.29 17.21 3.33
CA SER A 152 11.42 16.19 3.87
C SER A 152 11.61 15.90 5.38
N ILE A 153 12.86 15.88 5.87
CA ILE A 153 13.20 15.50 7.24
C ILE A 153 14.19 16.51 7.81
N ALA A 154 13.88 17.07 8.98
CA ALA A 154 14.81 17.90 9.75
C ALA A 154 15.59 17.01 10.73
N GLY A 155 16.92 17.01 10.65
CA GLY A 155 17.77 16.12 11.45
C GLY A 155 17.82 16.46 12.94
N ASP A 156 17.39 17.65 13.34
CA ASP A 156 17.43 18.17 14.70
C ASP A 156 16.04 18.26 15.34
N SER A 157 15.03 17.59 14.79
CA SER A 157 13.67 17.56 15.37
C SER A 157 13.66 16.80 16.69
N THR A 158 13.09 17.41 17.73
CA THR A 158 12.93 16.78 19.06
C THR A 158 11.49 16.33 19.34
N GLU A 159 10.55 16.79 18.51
CA GLU A 159 9.13 16.50 18.62
C GLU A 159 8.53 16.34 17.22
N LEU A 160 7.60 15.40 17.06
CA LEU A 160 6.95 15.13 15.76
C LEU A 160 6.29 16.38 15.16
N TYR A 161 5.76 17.28 15.98
CA TYR A 161 5.12 18.53 15.53
C TYR A 161 6.09 19.48 14.80
N GLN A 162 7.40 19.30 15.00
CA GLN A 162 8.44 20.02 14.27
C GLN A 162 8.69 19.43 12.88
N GLU A 163 8.27 18.18 12.63
CA GLU A 163 8.52 17.46 11.39
C GLU A 163 7.45 17.74 10.32
N GLY A 164 6.27 18.24 10.70
CA GLY A 164 5.28 18.78 9.78
C GLY A 164 3.85 18.35 10.06
N LEU A 165 3.04 18.37 9.01
CA LEU A 165 1.63 18.06 9.04
C LEU A 165 1.40 16.58 9.34
N ILE A 166 0.71 16.33 10.46
CA ILE A 166 0.23 15.01 10.86
C ILE A 166 -1.20 14.85 10.34
N ILE A 167 -1.39 13.93 9.42
CA ILE A 167 -2.66 13.59 8.77
C ILE A 167 -3.14 12.27 9.39
N PRO A 168 -4.15 12.33 10.29
CA PRO A 168 -4.80 11.11 10.75
C PRO A 168 -5.60 10.48 9.59
N PRO A 169 -6.14 9.26 9.75
CA PRO A 169 -6.98 8.66 8.73
C PRO A 169 -8.18 9.55 8.40
N VAL A 170 -8.18 10.13 7.20
CA VAL A 170 -9.24 11.02 6.70
C VAL A 170 -9.68 10.60 5.31
N LYS A 171 -10.99 10.68 5.04
CA LYS A 171 -11.55 10.47 3.70
C LYS A 171 -11.17 11.67 2.82
N PHE A 172 -10.12 11.50 2.03
CA PHE A 172 -9.56 12.55 1.17
C PHE A 172 -10.19 12.57 -0.22
N ILE A 173 -10.58 11.40 -0.74
CA ILE A 173 -11.38 11.29 -1.96
C ILE A 173 -12.80 10.90 -1.56
N ARG A 174 -13.78 11.62 -2.11
CA ARG A 174 -15.22 11.42 -1.91
C ARG A 174 -15.87 11.16 -3.26
N GLY A 175 -16.35 9.94 -3.49
CA GLY A 175 -17.01 9.58 -4.76
C GLY A 175 -16.17 9.91 -6.00
N GLY A 176 -14.85 9.72 -5.93
CA GLY A 176 -13.91 10.00 -7.02
C GLY A 176 -13.36 11.43 -7.08
N GLU A 177 -13.83 12.35 -6.23
CA GLU A 177 -13.35 13.74 -6.21
C GLU A 177 -12.53 14.06 -4.96
N ILE A 178 -11.51 14.93 -5.12
CA ILE A 178 -10.68 15.41 -4.02
C ILE A 178 -11.51 16.29 -3.08
N ASP A 179 -11.45 16.02 -1.78
CA ASP A 179 -11.99 16.90 -0.74
C ASP A 179 -11.24 18.25 -0.76
N GLY A 180 -11.93 19.27 -1.25
CA GLY A 180 -11.35 20.59 -1.44
C GLY A 180 -10.95 21.29 -0.14
N ASP A 181 -11.60 20.99 0.99
CA ASP A 181 -11.25 21.56 2.29
C ASP A 181 -9.94 20.95 2.81
N LEU A 182 -9.83 19.62 2.75
CA LEU A 182 -8.59 18.92 3.12
C LEU A 182 -7.43 19.30 2.19
N ALA A 183 -7.68 19.42 0.88
CA ALA A 183 -6.67 19.86 -0.07
C ALA A 183 -6.17 21.27 0.25
N ARG A 184 -7.06 22.23 0.51
CA ARG A 184 -6.68 23.59 0.92
C ARG A 184 -5.87 23.59 2.21
N LEU A 185 -6.23 22.75 3.18
CA LEU A 185 -5.49 22.63 4.43
C LEU A 185 -4.07 22.12 4.18
N ILE A 186 -3.91 21.03 3.41
CA ILE A 186 -2.59 20.49 3.07
C ILE A 186 -1.76 21.52 2.31
N GLN A 187 -2.33 22.13 1.26
CA GLN A 187 -1.64 23.13 0.42
C GLN A 187 -1.17 24.35 1.23
N SER A 188 -1.92 24.76 2.24
CA SER A 188 -1.56 25.91 3.08
C SER A 188 -0.42 25.63 4.06
N ASN A 189 -0.07 24.35 4.25
CA ASN A 189 0.92 23.91 5.22
C ASN A 189 2.18 23.33 4.57
N VAL A 190 2.34 23.42 3.24
CA VAL A 190 3.53 22.91 2.55
C VAL A 190 4.18 23.99 1.69
N ARG A 191 5.49 23.87 1.46
CA ARG A 191 6.27 24.82 0.64
C ARG A 191 6.05 24.62 -0.85
N THR A 192 5.68 23.41 -1.27
CA THR A 192 5.50 23.02 -2.68
C THR A 192 4.07 22.51 -2.95
N PRO A 193 3.03 23.36 -2.84
CA PRO A 193 1.63 22.91 -2.90
C PRO A 193 1.23 22.31 -4.26
N GLU A 194 1.77 22.83 -5.36
CA GLU A 194 1.49 22.29 -6.70
C GLU A 194 2.07 20.88 -6.88
N THR A 195 3.33 20.67 -6.48
CA THR A 195 3.98 19.35 -6.48
C THR A 195 3.26 18.40 -5.56
N GLN A 196 2.90 18.82 -4.33
CA GLN A 196 2.19 18.01 -3.36
C GLN A 196 0.87 17.48 -3.91
N MET A 197 0.07 18.36 -4.53
CA MET A 197 -1.19 17.97 -5.16
C MET A 197 -0.98 17.17 -6.45
N GLY A 198 0.09 17.41 -7.20
CA GLY A 198 0.48 16.60 -8.36
C GLY A 198 0.78 15.16 -7.96
N ASP A 199 1.57 14.96 -6.91
CA ASP A 199 1.92 13.64 -6.38
C ASP A 199 0.70 12.92 -5.78
N LEU A 200 -0.18 13.61 -5.05
CA LEU A 200 -1.44 13.02 -4.58
C LEU A 200 -2.32 12.56 -5.75
N ARG A 201 -2.39 13.32 -6.85
CA ARG A 201 -3.11 12.88 -8.06
C ARG A 201 -2.45 11.65 -8.69
N ALA A 202 -1.13 11.56 -8.67
CA ALA A 202 -0.41 10.38 -9.12
C ALA A 202 -0.73 9.15 -8.25
N GLN A 203 -0.83 9.32 -6.92
CA GLN A 203 -1.26 8.26 -6.00
C GLN A 203 -2.71 7.81 -6.27
N ILE A 204 -3.63 8.74 -6.54
CA ILE A 204 -5.01 8.42 -6.93
C ILE A 204 -5.04 7.60 -8.23
N ALA A 205 -4.26 8.01 -9.24
CA ALA A 205 -4.17 7.30 -10.52
C ALA A 205 -3.60 5.87 -10.36
N ALA A 206 -2.64 5.69 -9.45
CA ALA A 206 -2.10 4.39 -9.10
C ALA A 206 -3.17 3.50 -8.45
N ASN A 207 -3.89 4.00 -7.44
CA ASN A 207 -4.97 3.24 -6.81
C ASN A 207 -6.09 2.89 -7.80
N ASN A 208 -6.51 3.83 -8.64
CA ASN A 208 -7.51 3.56 -9.70
C ASN A 208 -7.05 2.46 -10.67
N THR A 209 -5.74 2.39 -10.96
CA THR A 209 -5.17 1.31 -11.78
C THR A 209 -5.28 -0.04 -11.06
N GLY A 210 -4.95 -0.10 -9.78
CA GLY A 210 -5.10 -1.30 -8.96
C GLY A 210 -6.55 -1.77 -8.85
N SER A 211 -7.47 -0.85 -8.55
CA SER A 211 -8.91 -1.14 -8.48
C SER A 211 -9.44 -1.71 -9.79
N ARG A 212 -9.07 -1.10 -10.93
CA ARG A 212 -9.46 -1.61 -12.25
C ARG A 212 -8.93 -3.03 -12.49
N ARG A 213 -7.66 -3.31 -12.16
CA ARG A 213 -7.07 -4.65 -12.35
C ARG A 213 -7.72 -5.72 -11.47
N LEU A 214 -8.09 -5.38 -10.24
CA LEU A 214 -8.86 -6.29 -9.38
C LEU A 214 -10.24 -6.59 -9.98
N LEU A 215 -10.94 -5.59 -10.50
CA LEU A 215 -12.25 -5.78 -11.14
C LEU A 215 -12.16 -6.61 -12.42
N GLU A 216 -11.12 -6.40 -13.25
CA GLU A 216 -10.88 -7.23 -14.44
C GLU A 216 -10.66 -8.71 -14.07
N LEU A 217 -9.98 -8.99 -12.94
CA LEU A 217 -9.83 -10.35 -12.43
C LEU A 217 -11.16 -10.93 -11.95
N VAL A 218 -12.01 -10.13 -11.31
CA VAL A 218 -13.36 -10.55 -10.93
C VAL A 218 -14.22 -10.84 -12.15
N ASP A 219 -14.17 -10.02 -13.19
CA ASP A 219 -14.90 -10.24 -14.44
C ASP A 219 -14.49 -11.55 -15.14
N GLU A 220 -13.20 -11.92 -15.05
CA GLU A 220 -12.67 -13.11 -15.70
C GLU A 220 -12.87 -14.40 -14.88
N TYR A 221 -12.67 -14.34 -13.56
CA TYR A 221 -12.57 -15.51 -12.67
C TYR A 221 -13.72 -15.61 -11.66
N GLY A 222 -14.46 -14.53 -11.40
CA GLY A 222 -15.41 -14.43 -10.30
C GLY A 222 -14.76 -14.11 -8.95
N VAL A 223 -15.54 -13.53 -8.04
CA VAL A 223 -15.06 -13.11 -6.71
C VAL A 223 -14.59 -14.31 -5.89
N GLU A 224 -15.35 -15.40 -5.90
CA GLU A 224 -15.08 -16.58 -5.07
C GLU A 224 -13.75 -17.23 -5.43
N LEU A 225 -13.44 -17.32 -6.74
CA LEU A 225 -12.21 -17.93 -7.23
C LEU A 225 -11.01 -17.02 -6.96
N LEU A 226 -11.17 -15.70 -7.12
CA LEU A 226 -10.15 -14.72 -6.78
C LEU A 226 -9.78 -14.81 -5.29
N GLU A 227 -10.77 -14.83 -4.40
CA GLU A 227 -10.55 -14.87 -2.95
C GLU A 227 -9.95 -16.18 -2.47
N ALA A 228 -10.43 -17.31 -2.99
CA ALA A 228 -9.84 -18.60 -2.69
C ALA A 228 -8.38 -18.67 -3.18
N SER A 229 -8.06 -18.03 -4.32
CA SER A 229 -6.69 -17.92 -4.81
C SER A 229 -5.83 -17.03 -3.91
N MET A 230 -6.34 -15.87 -3.47
CA MET A 230 -5.64 -15.00 -2.52
C MET A 230 -5.33 -15.72 -1.20
N ALA A 231 -6.28 -16.48 -0.67
CA ALA A 231 -6.08 -17.32 0.51
C ALA A 231 -4.99 -18.39 0.28
N ALA A 232 -5.03 -19.09 -0.86
CA ALA A 232 -4.03 -20.09 -1.20
C ALA A 232 -2.61 -19.50 -1.35
N ILE A 233 -2.49 -18.28 -1.88
CA ILE A 233 -1.23 -17.52 -1.98
C ILE A 233 -0.68 -17.21 -0.58
N MET A 234 -1.54 -16.75 0.33
CA MET A 234 -1.17 -16.47 1.72
C MET A 234 -0.70 -17.73 2.46
N ASP A 235 -1.47 -18.82 2.37
CA ASP A 235 -1.13 -20.09 3.01
C ASP A 235 0.19 -20.66 2.47
N TYR A 236 0.42 -20.54 1.16
CA TYR A 236 1.68 -20.94 0.55
C TYR A 236 2.85 -20.11 1.09
N SER A 237 2.68 -18.79 1.18
CA SER A 237 3.71 -17.88 1.69
C SER A 237 4.04 -18.18 3.17
N GLU A 238 3.03 -18.46 4.00
CA GLU A 238 3.22 -18.88 5.39
C GLU A 238 3.99 -20.21 5.48
N ARG A 239 3.58 -21.23 4.72
CA ARG A 239 4.27 -22.54 4.71
C ARG A 239 5.73 -22.40 4.31
N ARG A 240 6.03 -21.58 3.30
CA ARG A 240 7.40 -21.30 2.87
C ARG A 240 8.20 -20.62 3.98
N MET A 241 7.67 -19.56 4.57
CA MET A 241 8.34 -18.85 5.68
C MET A 241 8.59 -19.77 6.88
N ARG A 242 7.60 -20.58 7.27
CA ARG A 242 7.71 -21.55 8.37
C ARG A 242 8.79 -22.60 8.09
N ALA A 243 8.92 -23.06 6.85
CA ALA A 243 9.96 -24.01 6.46
C ALA A 243 11.37 -23.39 6.54
N GLU A 244 11.54 -22.15 6.07
CA GLU A 244 12.83 -21.44 6.16
C GLU A 244 13.21 -21.16 7.63
N ILE A 245 12.26 -20.73 8.47
CA ILE A 245 12.49 -20.56 9.91
C ILE A 245 12.85 -21.90 10.57
N GLY A 246 12.15 -22.98 10.21
CA GLY A 246 12.42 -24.32 10.76
C GLY A 246 13.77 -24.93 10.33
N ALA A 247 14.42 -24.37 9.30
CA ALA A 247 15.76 -24.77 8.89
C ALA A 247 16.87 -24.07 9.71
N LEU A 248 16.55 -23.02 10.46
CA LEU A 248 17.47 -22.37 11.37
C LEU A 248 17.73 -23.27 12.59
N ALA A 249 18.96 -23.24 13.11
CA ALA A 249 19.26 -23.99 14.33
C ALA A 249 18.56 -23.36 15.53
N ASP A 250 17.99 -24.17 16.41
CA ASP A 250 17.40 -23.71 17.67
C ASP A 250 18.47 -22.98 18.50
N GLY A 251 18.17 -21.76 18.92
CA GLY A 251 19.10 -20.94 19.67
C GLY A 251 18.60 -19.52 19.89
N VAL A 252 19.39 -18.76 20.65
CA VAL A 252 19.21 -17.32 20.83
C VAL A 252 20.29 -16.64 20.02
N TYR A 253 19.88 -15.76 19.11
CA TYR A 253 20.77 -14.99 18.24
C TYR A 253 20.64 -13.52 18.65
N GLU A 254 21.76 -12.90 19.01
CA GLU A 254 21.81 -11.51 19.45
C GLU A 254 22.83 -10.75 18.59
N ALA A 255 22.50 -9.50 18.24
CA ALA A 255 23.37 -8.56 17.55
C ALA A 255 23.13 -7.16 18.13
N VAL A 256 24.14 -6.30 18.03
CA VAL A 256 24.08 -4.89 18.40
C VAL A 256 24.73 -4.10 17.28
N ASP A 257 24.07 -3.05 16.82
CA ASP A 257 24.64 -2.09 15.88
C ASP A 257 24.72 -0.70 16.53
N TRP A 258 25.41 0.26 15.91
CA TRP A 258 25.65 1.59 16.47
C TRP A 258 25.41 2.69 15.44
N MET A 259 24.68 3.71 15.84
CA MET A 259 24.55 4.99 15.13
C MET A 259 25.53 6.01 15.71
N GLU A 260 26.22 6.76 14.86
CA GLU A 260 27.23 7.75 15.29
C GLU A 260 26.63 9.00 15.97
N ASP A 261 25.41 9.39 15.58
CA ASP A 261 24.73 10.61 16.03
C ASP A 261 23.20 10.38 16.04
N THR A 262 22.50 11.00 16.99
CA THR A 262 21.04 10.96 17.15
C THR A 262 20.33 12.22 16.65
N GLY A 263 21.05 13.13 15.99
CA GLY A 263 20.57 14.43 15.50
C GLY A 263 20.62 15.55 16.54
N SER A 264 20.76 15.21 17.82
CA SER A 264 20.79 16.17 18.93
C SER A 264 21.94 15.95 19.94
N GLY A 265 22.71 14.87 19.79
CA GLY A 265 23.82 14.52 20.67
C GLY A 265 24.98 13.91 19.90
N SER A 266 26.20 14.16 20.34
CA SER A 266 27.43 13.70 19.66
C SER A 266 27.94 12.34 20.16
N GLU A 267 27.13 11.60 20.92
CA GLU A 267 27.51 10.30 21.46
C GLU A 267 26.86 9.18 20.63
N PRO A 268 27.62 8.12 20.28
CA PRO A 268 27.06 6.99 19.57
C PRO A 268 25.93 6.32 20.37
N ALA A 269 24.86 5.95 19.67
CA ALA A 269 23.72 5.23 20.24
C ALA A 269 23.68 3.80 19.71
N ALA A 270 23.55 2.82 20.59
CA ALA A 270 23.31 1.44 20.19
C ALA A 270 21.89 1.27 19.65
N ILE A 271 21.73 0.49 18.57
CA ILE A 271 20.46 0.13 17.93
C ILE A 271 20.33 -1.38 17.74
#